data_AF-A0A9E2YED2-F1
#
_entry.id   AF-A0A9E2YED2-F1
#
_cell.length_a   1.000
_cell.length_b   1.000
_cell.length_c   1.000
_cell.angle_alpha   90.00
_cell.angle_beta   90.00
_cell.angle_gamma   90.00
#
_symmetry.space_group_name_H-M   'P 1'
#
loop_
_entity.id
_entity.type
_entity.pdbx_description
1 polymer ?
#
loop_
_entity_poly.entity_id
_entity_poly.type
_entity_poly.pdbx_seq_one_letter_code
_entity_poly.pdbx_strand_id
1 'polypeptide(L)'
;MSAIQRAIFTTLGLGGMLLLGGCPSQTPPPPAPAPVAVSSPPPAAIKTKVTTPPAATPAAPSIQTEATIDGIIITRDELMRPLVDAYGLNMLLKLVELDLAKQQARRASIMVSQTDISNETQRYVNEVFKDDKHIADLRDQMDQKTRDGKLADAEKNRQEIKSEQQRLLSQLLDNKKLTRSEFDLAMET
;
A
#
# COMPACT_ATOMS: atom_id res chain seq x y z
N MET A 1 17.98 30.31 -40.32
CA MET A 1 18.11 29.78 -41.70
C MET A 1 19.01 28.57 -41.65
N SER A 2 18.55 27.45 -42.23
CA SER A 2 19.21 26.14 -42.39
C SER A 2 19.53 25.32 -41.13
N ALA A 3 19.44 23.99 -41.11
CA ALA A 3 18.75 22.98 -41.91
C ALA A 3 18.98 21.63 -41.20
N ILE A 4 17.92 20.81 -41.08
CA ILE A 4 17.86 19.39 -41.49
C ILE A 4 19.11 18.51 -41.25
N GLN A 5 19.02 17.49 -40.38
CA GLN A 5 19.37 16.10 -40.76
C GLN A 5 19.03 15.01 -39.72
N ARG A 6 18.07 14.15 -40.11
CA ARG A 6 18.04 12.67 -40.06
C ARG A 6 18.33 11.98 -38.72
N ALA A 7 17.35 11.41 -38.02
CA ALA A 7 16.70 10.13 -38.32
C ALA A 7 17.70 8.99 -38.63
N ILE A 8 18.13 8.27 -37.58
CA ILE A 8 18.74 6.95 -37.70
C ILE A 8 17.85 6.00 -36.90
N PHE A 9 16.95 5.35 -37.64
CA PHE A 9 16.25 4.12 -37.24
C PHE A 9 17.28 2.99 -37.29
N THR A 10 17.75 2.52 -36.13
CA THR A 10 18.57 1.31 -36.04
C THR A 10 17.66 0.14 -35.65
N THR A 11 17.01 -0.43 -36.66
CA THR A 11 16.46 -1.79 -36.64
C THR A 11 17.61 -2.79 -36.80
N LEU A 12 18.01 -3.46 -35.72
CA LEU A 12 18.88 -4.65 -35.70
C LEU A 12 18.70 -5.28 -34.29
N GLY A 13 18.41 -6.55 -34.07
CA GLY A 13 18.35 -7.67 -34.97
C GLY A 13 17.54 -8.82 -34.34
N LEU A 14 17.06 -9.64 -35.26
CA LEU A 14 16.46 -10.94 -35.06
C LEU A 14 17.57 -11.94 -34.65
N GLY A 15 17.41 -12.59 -33.50
CA GLY A 15 18.24 -13.71 -33.03
C GLY A 15 17.77 -14.07 -31.62
N GLY A 16 17.08 -15.17 -31.37
CA GLY A 16 17.36 -16.50 -31.85
C GLY A 16 18.18 -17.24 -30.80
N MET A 17 17.55 -17.70 -29.72
CA MET A 17 18.06 -18.82 -28.92
C MET A 17 16.93 -19.50 -28.16
N LEU A 18 16.42 -20.59 -28.76
CA LEU A 18 15.77 -21.67 -28.04
C LEU A 18 16.76 -22.22 -27.00
N LEU A 19 16.40 -22.18 -25.72
CA LEU A 19 16.97 -23.06 -24.69
C LEU A 19 15.86 -24.00 -24.22
N LEU A 20 15.76 -25.12 -24.94
CA LEU A 20 15.26 -26.38 -24.43
C LEU A 20 16.21 -26.87 -23.32
N GLY A 21 15.66 -27.24 -22.16
CA GLY A 21 16.32 -28.19 -21.26
C GLY A 21 16.39 -27.78 -19.80
N GLY A 22 15.62 -28.48 -18.97
CA GLY A 22 15.90 -28.61 -17.53
C GLY A 22 14.70 -28.32 -16.64
N CYS A 23 13.76 -29.25 -16.54
CA CYS A 23 12.93 -29.35 -15.34
C CYS A 23 13.87 -29.73 -14.18
N PRO A 24 14.07 -28.88 -13.15
CA PRO A 24 14.66 -29.39 -11.92
C PRO A 24 13.65 -30.35 -11.31
N SER A 25 14.04 -31.62 -11.21
CA SER A 25 13.34 -32.61 -10.39
C SER A 25 13.17 -32.02 -9.00
N GLN A 26 11.94 -31.61 -8.71
CA GLN A 26 11.54 -31.09 -7.41
C GLN A 26 11.66 -32.24 -6.42
N THR A 27 12.73 -32.25 -5.64
CA THR A 27 12.90 -33.15 -4.51
C THR A 27 11.67 -32.98 -3.61
N PRO A 28 10.91 -34.05 -3.31
CA PRO A 28 9.76 -33.96 -2.43
C PRO A 28 10.19 -33.33 -1.10
N PRO A 29 9.52 -32.26 -0.63
CA PRO A 29 9.83 -31.71 0.68
C PRO A 29 9.64 -32.81 1.74
N PRO A 30 10.50 -32.86 2.77
CA PRO A 30 10.35 -33.81 3.86
C PRO A 30 8.95 -33.69 4.48
N PRO A 31 8.33 -34.81 4.88
CA PRO A 31 7.01 -34.80 5.50
C PRO A 31 7.01 -33.84 6.68
N ALA A 32 6.04 -32.92 6.69
CA ALA A 32 5.88 -31.93 7.74
C ALA A 32 5.84 -32.64 9.11
N PRO A 33 6.55 -32.12 10.13
CA PRO A 33 6.45 -32.65 11.48
C PRO A 33 4.99 -32.63 11.92
N ALA A 34 4.54 -33.74 12.50
CA ALA A 34 3.18 -33.89 13.02
C ALA A 34 2.86 -32.71 13.96
N PRO A 35 1.64 -32.15 13.90
CA PRO A 35 1.22 -31.09 14.79
C PRO A 35 1.31 -31.59 16.23
N VAL A 36 2.24 -31.02 17.01
CA VAL A 36 2.25 -31.17 18.45
C VAL A 36 0.96 -30.56 18.98
N ALA A 37 0.12 -31.41 19.57
CA ALA A 37 -1.13 -31.01 20.20
C ALA A 37 -0.82 -29.99 21.30
N VAL A 38 -1.12 -28.72 21.03
CA VAL A 38 -1.07 -27.66 22.03
C VAL A 38 -2.29 -27.84 22.93
N SER A 39 -2.09 -28.55 24.03
CA SER A 39 -3.05 -28.64 25.13
C SER A 39 -3.38 -27.23 25.61
N SER A 40 -4.57 -26.76 25.27
CA SER A 40 -5.09 -25.49 25.77
C SER A 40 -5.25 -25.59 27.30
N PRO A 41 -4.68 -24.68 28.10
CA PRO A 41 -4.92 -24.67 29.53
C PRO A 41 -6.40 -24.37 29.81
N PRO A 42 -6.99 -25.01 30.84
CA PRO A 42 -8.38 -24.79 31.21
C PRO A 42 -8.61 -23.33 31.62
N PRO A 43 -9.74 -22.71 31.23
CA PRO A 43 -10.07 -21.35 31.65
C PRO A 43 -10.15 -21.29 33.17
N ALA A 44 -9.31 -20.45 33.78
CA ALA A 44 -9.43 -20.11 35.19
C ALA A 44 -10.79 -19.42 35.39
N ALA A 45 -11.66 -20.06 36.17
CA ALA A 45 -12.96 -19.52 36.54
C ALA A 45 -12.78 -18.31 37.48
N ILE A 46 -12.78 -17.11 36.90
CA ILE A 46 -12.88 -15.86 37.65
C ILE A 46 -14.33 -15.75 38.15
N LYS A 47 -14.54 -16.04 39.44
CA LYS A 47 -15.81 -15.76 40.14
C LYS A 47 -15.95 -14.26 40.38
N THR A 48 -16.34 -13.51 39.36
CA THR A 48 -16.73 -12.11 39.51
C THR A 48 -18.18 -12.06 40.00
N LYS A 49 -18.37 -11.57 41.23
CA LYS A 49 -19.67 -11.28 41.83
C LYS A 49 -20.32 -10.15 41.02
N VAL A 50 -21.20 -10.50 40.08
CA VAL A 50 -21.99 -9.55 39.28
C VAL A 50 -23.10 -8.99 40.18
N THR A 51 -22.88 -7.77 40.68
CA THR A 51 -23.92 -6.96 41.29
C THR A 51 -24.80 -6.41 40.16
N THR A 52 -26.01 -6.95 40.00
CA THR A 52 -26.97 -6.56 38.97
C THR A 52 -27.39 -5.09 39.17
N PRO A 53 -27.08 -4.18 38.23
CA PRO A 53 -27.62 -2.82 38.27
C PRO A 53 -29.13 -2.83 37.97
N PRO A 54 -29.91 -1.91 38.56
CA PRO A 54 -31.34 -1.80 38.30
C PRO A 54 -31.60 -1.54 36.81
N ALA A 55 -32.55 -2.30 36.25
CA ALA A 55 -32.95 -2.24 34.85
C ALA A 55 -33.43 -0.82 34.49
N ALA A 56 -32.58 -0.08 33.78
CA ALA A 56 -32.96 1.18 33.15
C ALA A 56 -33.96 0.88 32.02
N THR A 57 -35.07 1.63 32.00
CA THR A 57 -36.07 1.64 30.94
C THR A 57 -35.38 1.81 29.57
N PRO A 58 -35.73 1.01 28.54
CA PRO A 58 -35.13 1.15 27.21
C PRO A 58 -35.40 2.56 26.69
N ALA A 59 -34.34 3.36 26.54
CA ALA A 59 -34.43 4.63 25.85
C ALA A 59 -34.90 4.36 24.42
N ALA A 60 -35.93 5.08 23.97
CA ALA A 60 -36.43 4.98 22.61
C ALA A 60 -35.26 5.23 21.63
N PRO A 61 -35.15 4.46 20.53
CA PRO A 61 -34.07 4.63 19.57
C PRO A 61 -34.12 6.05 19.02
N SER A 62 -33.08 6.83 19.32
CA SER A 62 -32.90 8.15 18.75
C SER A 62 -32.66 8.00 17.25
N ILE A 63 -33.61 8.43 16.42
CA ILE A 63 -33.44 8.49 14.97
C ILE A 63 -32.33 9.51 14.70
N GLN A 64 -31.14 9.02 14.35
CA GLN A 64 -29.98 9.85 14.09
C GLN A 64 -30.15 10.47 12.69
N THR A 65 -30.53 11.75 12.67
CA THR A 65 -30.68 12.54 11.44
C THR A 65 -29.30 13.02 11.00
N GLU A 66 -28.85 12.62 9.82
CA GLU A 66 -27.53 12.98 9.30
C GLU A 66 -27.60 14.25 8.43
N ALA A 67 -28.68 14.41 7.66
CA ALA A 67 -28.88 15.56 6.79
C ALA A 67 -30.36 15.87 6.54
N THR A 68 -30.65 17.12 6.16
CA THR A 68 -31.97 17.54 5.66
C THR A 68 -31.77 18.30 4.35
N ILE A 69 -32.44 17.88 3.28
CA ILE A 69 -32.40 18.53 1.96
C ILE A 69 -33.84 18.92 1.60
N ASP A 70 -34.11 20.21 1.44
CA ASP A 70 -35.45 20.74 1.12
C ASP A 70 -36.58 20.24 2.05
N GLY A 71 -36.24 20.00 3.33
CA GLY A 71 -37.18 19.49 4.33
C GLY A 71 -37.34 17.96 4.33
N ILE A 72 -36.67 17.24 3.44
CA ILE A 72 -36.58 15.77 3.47
C ILE A 72 -35.45 15.38 4.42
N ILE A 73 -35.80 14.67 5.50
CA ILE A 73 -34.85 14.13 6.46
C ILE A 73 -34.22 12.88 5.84
N ILE A 74 -32.88 12.87 5.74
CA ILE A 74 -32.11 11.70 5.31
C ILE A 74 -31.55 11.04 6.57
N THR A 75 -31.98 9.79 6.78
CA THR A 75 -31.49 8.97 7.89
C THR A 75 -30.18 8.28 7.52
N ARG A 76 -29.40 7.93 8.55
CA ARG A 76 -28.14 7.19 8.35
C ARG A 76 -28.32 5.89 7.56
N ASP A 77 -29.40 5.15 7.81
CA ASP A 77 -29.66 3.86 7.15
C ASP A 77 -29.93 4.01 5.66
N GLU A 78 -30.63 5.07 5.25
CA GLU A 78 -30.89 5.40 3.85
C GLU A 78 -29.62 5.78 3.09
N LEU A 79 -28.64 6.39 3.77
CA LEU A 79 -27.33 6.70 3.19
C LEU A 79 -26.41 5.47 3.15
N MET A 80 -26.42 4.66 4.21
CA MET A 80 -25.55 3.50 4.35
C MET A 80 -25.89 2.38 3.37
N ARG A 81 -27.17 2.13 3.10
CA ARG A 81 -27.61 1.05 2.22
C ARG A 81 -27.02 1.14 0.81
N PRO A 82 -27.14 2.26 0.06
CA PRO A 82 -26.52 2.38 -1.25
C PRO A 82 -24.99 2.37 -1.20
N LEU A 83 -24.36 2.85 -0.12
CA LEU A 83 -22.90 2.74 0.05
C LEU A 83 -22.43 1.29 0.21
N VAL A 84 -23.14 0.50 1.01
CA VAL A 84 -22.87 -0.93 1.20
C VAL A 84 -23.17 -1.70 -0.09
N ASP A 85 -24.28 -1.40 -0.76
CA ASP A 85 -24.66 -2.10 -1.99
C ASP A 85 -23.73 -1.78 -3.17
N ALA A 86 -23.33 -0.51 -3.33
CA ALA A 86 -22.48 -0.09 -4.45
C ALA A 86 -21.00 -0.43 -4.24
N TYR A 87 -20.50 -0.35 -3.00
CA TYR A 87 -19.06 -0.45 -2.73
C TYR A 87 -18.69 -1.53 -1.71
N GLY A 88 -19.61 -1.91 -0.82
CA GLY A 88 -19.35 -2.85 0.26
C GLY A 88 -18.92 -4.23 -0.23
N LEU A 89 -19.56 -4.77 -1.27
CA LEU A 89 -19.21 -6.09 -1.81
C LEU A 89 -17.80 -6.10 -2.43
N ASN A 90 -17.44 -5.08 -3.22
CA ASN A 90 -16.14 -5.00 -3.86
C ASN A 90 -15.02 -4.80 -2.84
N MET A 91 -15.26 -3.95 -1.83
CA MET A 91 -14.31 -3.76 -0.72
C MET A 91 -14.13 -5.04 0.10
N LEU A 92 -15.21 -5.77 0.41
CA LEU A 92 -15.13 -7.04 1.12
C LEU A 92 -14.30 -8.06 0.34
N LEU A 93 -14.49 -8.15 -0.97
CA LEU A 93 -13.68 -9.02 -1.83
C LEU A 93 -12.19 -8.67 -1.73
N LYS A 94 -11.84 -7.38 -1.81
CA LYS A 94 -10.45 -6.93 -1.68
C LYS A 94 -9.84 -7.24 -0.32
N LEU A 95 -10.61 -7.12 0.76
CA LEU A 95 -10.17 -7.51 2.10
C LEU A 95 -9.93 -9.01 2.22
N VAL A 96 -10.79 -9.83 1.60
CA VAL A 96 -10.63 -11.29 1.57
C VAL A 96 -9.40 -11.70 0.76
N GLU A 97 -9.19 -11.10 -0.43
CA GLU A 97 -7.98 -11.30 -1.24
C GLU A 97 -6.71 -10.97 -0.45
N LEU A 98 -6.71 -9.85 0.27
CA LEU A 98 -5.60 -9.42 1.13
C LEU A 98 -5.35 -10.40 2.27
N ASP A 99 -6.39 -10.89 2.95
CA ASP A 99 -6.20 -11.88 4.03
C ASP A 99 -5.67 -13.22 3.50
N LEU A 100 -6.15 -13.67 2.33
CA LEU A 100 -5.61 -14.85 1.66
C LEU A 100 -4.14 -14.67 1.29
N ALA A 101 -3.75 -13.51 0.77
CA ALA A 101 -2.34 -13.19 0.48
C ALA A 101 -1.49 -13.23 1.75
N LYS A 102 -1.96 -12.63 2.86
CA LYS A 102 -1.27 -12.69 4.16
C LYS A 102 -1.14 -14.13 4.69
N GLN A 103 -2.17 -14.95 4.53
CA GLN A 103 -2.10 -16.36 4.92
C GLN A 103 -1.06 -17.13 4.09
N GLN A 104 -1.00 -16.90 2.78
CA GLN A 104 -0.01 -17.52 1.91
C GLN A 104 1.42 -17.06 2.23
N ALA A 105 1.65 -15.77 2.45
CA ALA A 105 2.94 -15.22 2.87
C ALA A 105 3.43 -15.87 4.17
N ARG A 106 2.55 -16.02 5.18
CA ARG A 106 2.86 -16.73 6.43
C ARG A 106 3.27 -18.18 6.19
N ARG A 107 2.55 -18.91 5.34
CA ARG A 107 2.89 -20.31 4.98
C ARG A 107 4.21 -20.42 4.24
N ALA A 108 4.57 -19.42 3.45
CA ALA A 108 5.85 -19.30 2.76
C ALA A 108 6.97 -18.73 3.64
N SER A 109 6.70 -18.43 4.92
CA SER A 109 7.63 -17.77 5.85
C SER A 109 8.20 -16.44 5.32
N ILE A 110 7.42 -15.72 4.50
CA ILE A 110 7.75 -14.39 4.02
C ILE A 110 7.37 -13.39 5.11
N MET A 111 8.35 -12.60 5.55
CA MET A 111 8.15 -11.49 6.49
C MET A 111 8.52 -10.19 5.80
N VAL A 112 7.62 -9.20 5.89
CA VAL A 112 7.85 -7.84 5.39
C VAL A 112 8.17 -6.96 6.60
N SER A 113 9.33 -6.30 6.59
CA SER A 113 9.70 -5.35 7.63
C SER A 113 9.31 -3.92 7.28
N GLN A 114 9.25 -3.04 8.28
CA GLN A 114 9.00 -1.60 8.04
C GLN A 114 10.07 -0.97 7.13
N THR A 115 11.30 -1.47 7.21
CA THR A 115 12.40 -1.03 6.35
C THR A 115 12.14 -1.40 4.90
N ASP A 116 11.60 -2.59 4.63
CA ASP A 116 11.26 -3.03 3.27
C ASP A 116 10.16 -2.15 2.66
N ILE A 117 9.11 -1.85 3.44
CA ILE A 117 8.02 -0.95 3.02
C ILE A 117 8.56 0.45 2.70
N SER A 118 9.45 0.97 3.54
CA SER A 118 10.05 2.30 3.34
C SER A 118 10.93 2.33 2.07
N ASN A 119 11.70 1.27 1.84
CA ASN A 119 12.54 1.12 0.65
C ASN A 119 11.70 1.00 -0.62
N GLU A 120 10.62 0.20 -0.58
CA GLU A 120 9.71 0.03 -1.71
C GLU A 120 8.97 1.32 -2.03
N THR A 121 8.46 2.01 -1.00
CA THR A 121 7.83 3.32 -1.14
C THR A 121 8.78 4.32 -1.79
N GLN A 122 10.04 4.38 -1.33
CA GLN A 122 11.04 5.26 -1.92
C GLN A 122 11.35 4.88 -3.38
N ARG A 123 11.41 3.57 -3.69
CA ARG A 123 11.60 3.08 -5.06
C ARG A 123 10.44 3.49 -5.97
N TYR A 124 9.20 3.30 -5.51
CA TYR A 124 8.00 3.71 -6.22
C TYR A 124 7.99 5.22 -6.49
N VAL A 125 8.23 6.04 -5.47
CA VAL A 125 8.30 7.50 -5.58
C VAL A 125 9.42 7.92 -6.55
N ASN A 126 10.58 7.30 -6.47
CA ASN A 126 11.69 7.59 -7.39
C ASN A 126 11.33 7.27 -8.84
N GLU A 127 10.63 6.15 -9.07
CA GLU A 127 10.23 5.68 -10.40
C GLU A 127 9.13 6.55 -11.02
N VAL A 128 8.11 6.89 -10.24
CA VAL A 128 6.97 7.71 -10.70
C VAL A 128 7.41 9.13 -11.04
N PHE A 129 8.39 9.68 -10.32
CA PHE A 129 8.87 11.05 -10.50
C PHE A 129 10.25 11.14 -11.16
N LYS A 130 10.72 10.08 -11.83
CA LYS A 130 12.02 10.10 -12.51
C LYS A 130 12.06 11.07 -13.70
N ASP A 131 10.92 11.28 -14.35
CA ASP A 131 10.78 12.12 -15.54
C ASP A 131 10.43 13.59 -15.18
N ASP A 132 10.30 13.91 -13.89
CA ASP A 132 10.10 15.29 -13.45
C ASP A 132 11.41 16.08 -13.62
N LYS A 133 11.35 17.13 -14.46
CA LYS A 133 12.53 17.93 -14.82
C LYS A 133 13.21 18.56 -13.59
N HIS A 134 12.42 19.04 -12.63
CA HIS A 134 12.96 19.71 -11.46
C HIS A 134 13.68 18.73 -10.54
N ILE A 135 13.13 17.53 -10.34
CA ILE A 135 13.80 16.45 -9.59
C ILE A 135 15.08 15.99 -10.32
N ALA A 136 15.05 15.89 -11.64
CA ALA A 136 16.23 15.54 -12.44
C ALA A 136 17.35 16.58 -12.27
N ASP A 137 17.04 17.87 -12.39
CA ASP A 137 18.01 18.95 -12.22
C ASP A 137 18.63 18.94 -10.81
N LEU A 138 17.83 18.70 -9.77
CA LEU A 138 18.33 18.61 -8.39
C LEU A 138 19.28 17.42 -8.19
N ARG A 139 19.01 16.28 -8.83
CA ARG A 139 19.89 15.09 -8.80
C ARG A 139 21.21 15.38 -9.50
N ASP A 140 21.18 15.99 -10.68
CA ASP A 140 22.39 16.36 -11.42
C ASP A 140 23.25 17.35 -10.62
N GLN A 141 22.63 18.32 -9.95
CA GLN A 141 23.33 19.24 -9.06
C GLN A 141 23.92 18.55 -7.83
N MET A 142 23.21 17.58 -7.23
CA MET A 142 23.70 16.79 -6.11
C MET A 142 24.95 15.98 -6.52
N ASP A 143 24.93 15.36 -7.70
CA ASP A 143 26.05 14.59 -8.23
C ASP A 143 27.24 15.49 -8.57
N GLN A 144 26.99 16.68 -9.13
CA GLN A 144 28.03 17.68 -9.36
C GLN A 144 28.67 18.16 -8.05
N LYS A 145 27.86 18.51 -7.04
CA LYS A 145 28.36 18.95 -5.72
C LYS A 145 29.16 17.85 -5.01
N THR A 146 28.75 16.59 -5.16
CA THR A 146 29.48 15.44 -4.61
C THR A 146 30.84 15.29 -5.27
N ARG A 147 30.93 15.43 -6.60
CA ARG A 147 32.20 15.44 -7.35
C ARG A 147 33.10 16.60 -6.96
N ASP A 148 32.52 17.76 -6.67
CA ASP A 148 33.25 18.96 -6.24
C ASP A 148 33.67 18.92 -4.75
N GLY A 149 33.38 17.84 -4.02
CA GLY A 149 33.68 17.71 -2.59
C GLY A 149 32.80 18.54 -1.65
N LYS A 150 31.72 19.15 -2.17
CA LYS A 150 30.77 19.99 -1.41
C LYS A 150 29.66 19.16 -0.78
N LEU A 151 30.02 18.28 0.16
CA LEU A 151 29.10 17.29 0.75
C LEU A 151 27.90 17.91 1.47
N ALA A 152 28.08 19.04 2.15
CA ALA A 152 26.98 19.72 2.86
C ALA A 152 25.90 20.23 1.89
N ASP A 153 26.31 20.80 0.76
CA ASP A 153 25.38 21.29 -0.26
C ASP A 153 24.69 20.13 -0.99
N ALA A 154 25.36 18.99 -1.16
CA ALA A 154 24.77 17.78 -1.73
C ALA A 154 23.69 17.21 -0.80
N GLU A 155 23.94 17.18 0.51
CA GLU A 155 22.93 16.73 1.49
C GLU A 155 21.72 17.68 1.53
N LYS A 156 21.94 18.99 1.37
CA LYS A 156 20.82 19.94 1.22
C LYS A 156 19.96 19.61 0.00
N ASN A 157 20.57 19.41 -1.17
CA ASN A 157 19.82 19.01 -2.38
C ASN A 157 19.09 17.68 -2.17
N ARG A 158 19.68 16.73 -1.44
CA ARG A 158 19.04 15.46 -1.10
C ARG A 158 17.78 15.66 -0.25
N GLN A 159 17.83 16.57 0.72
CA GLN A 159 16.66 16.93 1.54
C GLN A 159 15.59 17.62 0.70
N GLU A 160 15.97 18.53 -0.20
CA GLU A 160 15.06 19.21 -1.12
C GLU A 160 14.35 18.21 -2.06
N ILE A 161 15.08 17.24 -2.62
CA ILE A 161 14.48 16.16 -3.44
C ILE A 161 13.45 15.39 -2.63
N LYS A 162 13.75 15.02 -1.38
CA LYS A 162 12.80 14.29 -0.52
C LYS A 162 11.54 15.11 -0.24
N SER A 163 11.67 16.40 0.09
CA SER A 163 10.52 17.26 0.35
C SER A 163 9.66 17.46 -0.91
N GLU A 164 10.29 17.65 -2.08
CA GLU A 164 9.57 17.79 -3.34
C GLU A 164 8.86 16.50 -3.74
N GLN A 165 9.51 15.36 -3.57
CA GLN A 165 8.89 14.05 -3.77
C GLN A 165 7.67 13.84 -2.87
N GLN A 166 7.74 14.23 -1.59
CA GLN A 166 6.59 14.17 -0.68
C GLN A 166 5.45 15.09 -1.14
N ARG A 167 5.77 16.31 -1.59
CA ARG A 167 4.78 17.26 -2.13
C ARG A 167 4.10 16.71 -3.38
N LEU A 168 4.88 16.18 -4.33
CA LEU A 168 4.38 15.59 -5.57
C LEU A 168 3.55 14.33 -5.30
N LEU A 169 3.95 13.50 -4.33
CA LEU A 169 3.18 12.35 -3.90
C LEU A 169 1.83 12.78 -3.34
N SER A 170 1.77 13.78 -2.45
CA SER A 170 0.50 14.29 -1.94
C SER A 170 -0.41 14.81 -3.07
N GLN A 171 0.15 15.56 -4.03
CA GLN A 171 -0.61 16.03 -5.21
C GLN A 171 -1.13 14.86 -6.06
N LEU A 172 -0.33 13.82 -6.25
CA LEU A 172 -0.73 12.61 -6.98
C LEU A 172 -1.88 11.90 -6.25
N LEU A 173 -1.78 11.76 -4.93
CA LEU A 173 -2.83 11.15 -4.10
C LEU A 173 -4.13 11.95 -4.17
N ASP A 174 -4.07 13.27 -4.07
CA ASP A 174 -5.23 14.16 -4.20
C ASP A 174 -5.90 14.04 -5.59
N ASN A 175 -5.09 13.96 -6.64
CA ASN A 175 -5.57 13.75 -8.02
C ASN A 175 -6.23 12.38 -8.19
N LYS A 176 -5.76 11.37 -7.48
CA LYS A 176 -6.34 10.01 -7.48
C LYS A 176 -7.46 9.81 -6.47
N LYS A 177 -7.80 10.83 -5.68
CA LYS A 177 -8.75 10.76 -4.57
C LYS A 177 -8.38 9.67 -3.54
N LEU A 178 -7.08 9.44 -3.38
CA LEU A 178 -6.54 8.52 -2.39
C LEU A 178 -6.04 9.32 -1.19
N THR A 179 -6.34 8.84 0.00
CA THR A 179 -5.80 9.37 1.24
C THR A 179 -4.41 8.79 1.53
N ARG A 180 -3.67 9.45 2.41
CA ARG A 180 -2.34 8.95 2.82
C ARG A 180 -2.43 7.57 3.47
N SER A 181 -3.44 7.37 4.32
CA SER A 181 -3.66 6.08 5.00
C SER A 181 -4.00 4.95 4.03
N GLU A 182 -4.76 5.21 2.97
CA GLU A 182 -5.03 4.21 1.93
C GLU A 182 -3.78 3.85 1.14
N PHE A 183 -2.96 4.85 0.81
CA PHE A 183 -1.68 4.61 0.15
C PHE A 183 -0.73 3.79 1.02
N ASP A 184 -0.56 4.18 2.29
CA ASP A 184 0.31 3.46 3.23
C ASP A 184 -0.20 2.02 3.44
N LEU A 185 -1.53 1.82 3.56
CA LEU A 185 -2.13 0.49 3.63
C LEU A 185 -1.84 -0.36 2.38
N ALA A 186 -1.84 0.25 1.19
CA ALA A 186 -1.51 -0.44 -0.05
C ALA A 186 0.00 -0.78 -0.18
N MET A 187 0.88 -0.05 0.50
CA MET A 187 2.32 -0.37 0.55
C MET A 187 2.67 -1.45 1.57
N GLU A 188 1.80 -1.69 2.56
CA GLU A 188 1.96 -2.76 3.55
C GLU A 188 1.56 -4.17 3.05
N THR A 189 0.89 -4.25 1.89
CA THR A 189 0.31 -5.49 1.34
C THR A 189 1.18 -6.09 0.25
#